data_AF-A0A7Y2U872-F1
#
_entry.id   AF-A0A7Y2U872-F1
#
_cell.length_a   1.000
_cell.length_b   1.000
_cell.length_c   1.000
_cell.angle_alpha   90.00
_cell.angle_beta   90.00
_cell.angle_gamma   90.00
#
_symmetry.space_group_name_H-M   'P 1'
#
loop_
_entity.id
_entity.type
_entity.pdbx_description
1 polymer ?
#
loop_
_entity_poly.entity_id
_entity_poly.type
_entity_poly.pdbx_seq_one_letter_code
_entity_poly.pdbx_strand_id
1 'polypeptide(L)'
;SEDYVKKFPGHMLFNKQYAWKGQPVDTEGEIFTTWQKTWTRNGRVVWGYDFTDPDFLTHMRDVYTNLKNGGVKGLMFDYPASGWARAGGMEDDYSTTAAAYRTIFRLPHEILGPESYVHERNMERGTDVTLGVVASMRTENDTDSMDGVTVTRCGLRWYKNRVLVNFDTDSKNLLELEANRDHVRSVLTMSYVTTGRLLLANSFSQFSKDTFYDLTRTFPYHTTAKSARPVDAFVSDMPMVYDYEVTPKWHQVTFYNPDKKNPKLIGIHLSGAQVDGALGLDPDQAYFLYDFWNNRFIGKKQGNTRLEQKLRPGEARMISVRACLDRPQVISTDRHLMQGYLDMRNVTWDDKKTYSKRC
;
A
#
# COMPACT_ATOMS: atom_id res chain seq x y z
N SER A 1 14.61 -13.35 -29.62
CA SER A 1 13.62 -14.16 -30.35
C SER A 1 14.09 -15.61 -30.34
N GLU A 2 13.18 -16.58 -30.37
CA GLU A 2 13.51 -18.01 -30.23
C GLU A 2 14.42 -18.53 -31.35
N ASP A 3 14.19 -18.07 -32.57
CA ASP A 3 15.00 -18.37 -33.75
C ASP A 3 16.46 -17.89 -33.62
N TYR A 4 16.67 -16.69 -33.08
CA TYR A 4 18.00 -16.15 -32.83
C TYR A 4 18.74 -16.99 -31.79
N VAL A 5 18.04 -17.32 -30.72
CA VAL A 5 18.51 -18.13 -29.60
C VAL A 5 18.93 -19.53 -30.05
N LYS A 6 18.11 -20.22 -30.84
CA LYS A 6 18.44 -21.53 -31.43
C LYS A 6 19.64 -21.45 -32.36
N LYS A 7 19.76 -20.37 -33.12
CA LYS A 7 20.84 -20.17 -34.09
C LYS A 7 22.17 -19.78 -33.44
N PHE A 8 22.13 -19.08 -32.30
CA PHE A 8 23.31 -18.55 -31.62
C PHE A 8 23.30 -18.84 -30.11
N PRO A 9 23.29 -20.12 -29.68
CA PRO A 9 23.17 -20.48 -28.26
C PRO A 9 24.33 -19.93 -27.40
N GLY A 10 25.52 -19.77 -27.98
CA GLY A 10 26.68 -19.20 -27.29
C GLY A 10 26.61 -17.67 -27.04
N HIS A 11 25.61 -16.97 -27.60
CA HIS A 11 25.40 -15.54 -27.30
C HIS A 11 24.60 -15.33 -26.01
N MET A 12 24.13 -16.40 -25.40
CA MET A 12 23.40 -16.34 -24.14
C MET A 12 24.39 -16.26 -23.00
N LEU A 13 24.40 -15.11 -22.34
CA LEU A 13 25.38 -14.83 -21.30
C LEU A 13 25.23 -15.76 -20.10
N PHE A 14 23.99 -16.11 -19.73
CA PHE A 14 23.67 -16.88 -18.54
C PHE A 14 22.46 -17.78 -18.79
N ASN A 15 22.33 -18.83 -17.96
CA ASN A 15 21.23 -19.80 -17.97
C ASN A 15 21.13 -20.64 -19.25
N LYS A 16 20.89 -21.94 -19.07
CA LYS A 16 20.55 -22.84 -20.17
C LYS A 16 19.08 -22.64 -20.52
N GLN A 17 18.80 -21.98 -21.64
CA GLN A 17 17.44 -21.61 -22.11
C GLN A 17 16.46 -22.78 -22.23
N TYR A 18 17.01 -23.99 -22.38
CA TYR A 18 16.28 -25.23 -22.58
C TYR A 18 16.36 -26.18 -21.39
N ALA A 19 17.03 -25.79 -20.28
CA ALA A 19 17.22 -26.64 -19.12
C ALA A 19 16.13 -26.46 -18.06
N TRP A 20 15.86 -27.56 -17.36
CA TRP A 20 14.97 -27.60 -16.22
C TRP A 20 15.59 -28.50 -15.17
N LYS A 21 15.55 -28.09 -13.89
CA LYS A 21 16.03 -28.94 -12.81
C LYS A 21 15.32 -30.28 -12.84
N GLY A 22 16.11 -31.36 -12.89
CA GLY A 22 15.61 -32.73 -12.90
C GLY A 22 14.95 -33.18 -14.22
N GLN A 23 15.15 -32.49 -15.34
CA GLN A 23 14.70 -32.94 -16.66
C GLN A 23 15.81 -32.85 -17.72
N PRO A 24 15.72 -33.64 -18.80
CA PRO A 24 16.59 -33.46 -19.96
C PRO A 24 16.44 -32.06 -20.57
N VAL A 25 17.53 -31.53 -21.12
CA VAL A 25 17.50 -30.31 -21.93
C VAL A 25 16.67 -30.59 -23.18
N ASP A 26 15.63 -29.78 -23.42
CA ASP A 26 14.76 -29.92 -24.59
C ASP A 26 14.98 -28.70 -25.50
N THR A 27 15.84 -28.84 -26.51
CA THR A 27 16.19 -27.78 -27.46
C THR A 27 15.18 -27.60 -28.59
N GLU A 28 14.21 -28.53 -28.71
CA GLU A 28 13.20 -28.50 -29.77
C GLU A 28 11.89 -27.85 -29.34
N GLY A 29 11.61 -27.80 -28.02
CA GLY A 29 10.40 -27.20 -27.49
C GLY A 29 10.18 -25.73 -27.86
N GLU A 30 8.90 -25.34 -27.92
CA GLU A 30 8.46 -23.97 -28.21
C GLU A 30 8.47 -23.12 -26.93
N ILE A 31 9.16 -21.99 -26.92
CA ILE A 31 9.25 -21.08 -25.75
C ILE A 31 8.45 -19.78 -25.98
N PHE A 32 8.23 -19.33 -27.22
CA PHE A 32 7.69 -17.99 -27.50
C PHE A 32 6.77 -17.89 -28.73
N THR A 33 5.66 -18.64 -28.79
CA THR A 33 4.76 -18.57 -29.96
C THR A 33 3.49 -17.73 -29.73
N THR A 34 3.06 -17.48 -28.49
CA THR A 34 1.91 -16.62 -28.12
C THR A 34 2.10 -16.02 -26.72
N TRP A 35 1.42 -14.93 -26.35
CA TRP A 35 1.49 -14.33 -24.99
C TRP A 35 1.15 -15.33 -23.87
N GLN A 36 0.18 -16.23 -24.09
CA GLN A 36 -0.12 -17.30 -23.12
C GLN A 36 1.03 -18.33 -23.01
N LYS A 37 1.75 -18.61 -24.10
CA LYS A 37 2.92 -19.49 -24.13
C LYS A 37 4.23 -18.80 -23.72
N THR A 38 4.29 -17.46 -23.78
CA THR A 38 5.44 -16.65 -23.31
C THR A 38 5.77 -16.93 -21.85
N TRP A 39 4.72 -17.20 -21.07
CA TRP A 39 4.84 -17.51 -19.65
C TRP A 39 4.69 -18.99 -19.36
N THR A 40 4.42 -19.85 -20.36
CA THR A 40 4.26 -21.29 -20.13
C THR A 40 4.81 -22.15 -21.26
N ARG A 41 5.72 -23.07 -20.93
CA ARG A 41 6.16 -24.17 -21.79
C ARG A 41 5.38 -25.43 -21.41
N ASN A 42 4.62 -26.01 -22.34
CA ASN A 42 3.77 -27.19 -22.08
C ASN A 42 2.88 -27.06 -20.82
N GLY A 43 2.34 -25.85 -20.57
CA GLY A 43 1.54 -25.55 -19.38
C GLY A 43 2.33 -25.29 -18.09
N ARG A 44 3.65 -25.05 -18.15
CA ARG A 44 4.51 -24.77 -16.98
C ARG A 44 5.29 -23.46 -17.12
N VAL A 45 5.39 -22.67 -16.05
CA VAL A 45 6.04 -21.34 -16.09
C VAL A 45 7.50 -21.41 -16.55
N VAL A 46 7.87 -20.63 -17.57
CA VAL A 46 9.24 -20.56 -18.09
C VAL A 46 10.11 -19.77 -17.10
N TRP A 47 11.20 -20.41 -16.66
CA TRP A 47 12.22 -19.77 -15.83
C TRP A 47 13.04 -18.80 -16.68
N GLY A 48 13.02 -17.52 -16.31
CA GLY A 48 13.77 -16.49 -17.05
C GLY A 48 15.23 -16.39 -16.60
N TYR A 49 15.45 -16.46 -15.28
CA TYR A 49 16.74 -16.18 -14.66
C TYR A 49 16.98 -17.10 -13.46
N ASP A 50 18.09 -17.84 -13.45
CA ASP A 50 18.50 -18.60 -12.27
C ASP A 50 19.37 -17.73 -11.35
N PHE A 51 18.79 -17.25 -10.25
CA PHE A 51 19.51 -16.52 -9.22
C PHE A 51 20.39 -17.41 -8.33
N THR A 52 20.64 -18.66 -8.74
CA THR A 52 21.66 -19.53 -8.15
C THR A 52 22.91 -19.71 -9.03
N ASP A 53 22.88 -19.25 -10.29
CA ASP A 53 24.02 -19.24 -11.20
C ASP A 53 25.08 -18.21 -10.74
N PRO A 54 26.32 -18.62 -10.40
CA PRO A 54 27.37 -17.70 -9.93
C PRO A 54 27.77 -16.61 -10.93
N ASP A 55 27.76 -16.91 -12.22
CA ASP A 55 28.11 -15.96 -13.28
C ASP A 55 26.98 -14.94 -13.45
N PHE A 56 25.73 -15.39 -13.39
CA PHE A 56 24.56 -14.50 -13.40
C PHE A 56 24.56 -13.57 -12.18
N LEU A 57 24.83 -14.11 -10.99
CA LEU A 57 24.92 -13.31 -9.77
C LEU A 57 26.05 -12.26 -9.85
N THR A 58 27.19 -12.60 -10.45
CA THR A 58 28.29 -11.66 -10.66
C THR A 58 27.88 -10.53 -11.60
N HIS A 59 27.24 -10.87 -12.72
CA HIS A 59 26.72 -9.87 -13.64
C HIS A 59 25.69 -8.94 -12.98
N MET A 60 24.74 -9.49 -12.23
CA MET A 60 23.72 -8.69 -11.55
C MET A 60 24.32 -7.79 -10.46
N ARG A 61 25.41 -8.19 -9.80
CA ARG A 61 26.16 -7.32 -8.88
C ARG A 61 26.71 -6.09 -9.58
N ASP A 62 27.28 -6.26 -10.77
CA ASP A 62 27.81 -5.15 -11.56
C ASP A 62 26.68 -4.22 -12.02
N VAL A 63 25.55 -4.78 -12.49
CA VAL A 63 24.35 -4.02 -12.86
C VAL A 63 23.87 -3.16 -11.70
N TYR A 64 23.65 -3.75 -10.52
CA TYR A 64 23.14 -3.00 -9.36
C TYR A 64 24.17 -2.00 -8.82
N THR A 65 25.47 -2.30 -8.90
CA THR A 65 26.54 -1.35 -8.53
C THR A 65 26.52 -0.15 -9.46
N ASN A 66 26.35 -0.36 -10.76
CA ASN A 66 26.22 0.73 -11.74
C ASN A 66 24.97 1.57 -11.47
N LEU A 67 23.83 0.96 -11.15
CA LEU A 67 22.60 1.69 -10.78
C LEU A 67 22.80 2.52 -9.51
N LYS A 68 23.45 1.96 -8.49
CA LYS A 68 23.83 2.67 -7.26
C LYS A 68 24.71 3.87 -7.56
N ASN A 69 25.77 3.68 -8.35
CA ASN A 69 26.71 4.74 -8.73
C ASN A 69 26.03 5.82 -9.58
N GLY A 70 25.02 5.46 -10.37
CA GLY A 70 24.15 6.38 -11.09
C GLY A 70 23.12 7.11 -10.21
N GLY A 71 23.09 6.85 -8.91
CA GLY A 71 22.21 7.53 -7.95
C GLY A 71 20.78 6.99 -7.87
N VAL A 72 20.49 5.83 -8.48
CA VAL A 72 19.17 5.19 -8.42
C VAL A 72 18.84 4.81 -6.98
N LYS A 73 17.65 5.22 -6.51
CA LYS A 73 17.19 5.02 -5.12
C LYS A 73 16.17 3.90 -4.94
N GLY A 74 15.68 3.32 -6.03
CA GLY A 74 14.66 2.29 -5.96
C GLY A 74 14.55 1.53 -7.26
N LEU A 75 14.07 0.29 -7.15
CA LEU A 75 13.85 -0.62 -8.27
C LEU A 75 12.47 -1.27 -8.12
N MET A 76 11.69 -1.23 -9.20
CA MET A 76 10.42 -1.93 -9.30
C MET A 76 10.61 -3.13 -10.23
N PHE A 77 10.53 -4.32 -9.65
CA PHE A 77 10.74 -5.57 -10.39
C PHE A 77 9.43 -6.04 -11.00
N ASP A 78 9.33 -6.00 -12.31
CA ASP A 78 8.24 -6.59 -13.07
C ASP A 78 8.50 -8.08 -13.33
N TYR A 79 7.42 -8.88 -13.41
CA TYR A 79 7.42 -10.32 -13.64
C TYR A 79 8.39 -11.16 -12.77
N PRO A 80 8.48 -10.92 -11.44
CA PRO A 80 9.40 -11.68 -10.61
C PRO A 80 9.06 -13.18 -10.55
N ALA A 81 7.81 -13.55 -10.86
CA ALA A 81 7.39 -14.96 -11.00
C ALA A 81 8.22 -15.77 -12.00
N SER A 82 8.89 -15.12 -12.96
CA SER A 82 9.85 -15.78 -13.87
C SER A 82 11.08 -16.35 -13.15
N GLY A 83 11.38 -15.90 -11.92
CA GLY A 83 12.47 -16.42 -11.09
C GLY A 83 12.02 -17.40 -9.99
N TRP A 84 10.75 -17.82 -9.95
CA TRP A 84 10.18 -18.65 -8.88
C TRP A 84 10.53 -20.16 -8.94
N ALA A 85 11.79 -20.59 -9.00
CA ALA A 85 12.13 -21.99 -9.36
C ALA A 85 11.43 -23.10 -8.53
N ARG A 86 10.33 -23.72 -9.01
CA ARG A 86 9.44 -24.65 -8.24
C ARG A 86 10.15 -25.90 -7.72
N ALA A 87 11.26 -26.30 -8.34
CA ALA A 87 12.08 -27.45 -7.94
C ALA A 87 13.29 -27.06 -7.07
N GLY A 88 13.41 -25.78 -6.68
CA GLY A 88 14.64 -25.21 -6.10
C GLY A 88 15.57 -24.63 -7.16
N GLY A 89 16.68 -24.03 -6.73
CA GLY A 89 17.69 -23.42 -7.61
C GLY A 89 18.17 -24.39 -8.69
N MET A 90 18.47 -23.89 -9.90
CA MET A 90 18.89 -24.76 -11.01
C MET A 90 20.37 -25.14 -10.93
N GLU A 91 21.24 -24.16 -10.70
CA GLU A 91 22.69 -24.36 -10.57
C GLU A 91 23.08 -24.75 -9.13
N ASP A 92 22.34 -24.28 -8.13
CA ASP A 92 22.46 -24.74 -6.74
C ASP A 92 21.35 -25.74 -6.37
N ASP A 93 21.71 -27.03 -6.39
CA ASP A 93 20.81 -28.11 -6.04
C ASP A 93 20.27 -28.04 -4.60
N TYR A 94 20.98 -27.37 -3.68
CA TYR A 94 20.63 -27.23 -2.28
C TYR A 94 19.75 -26.00 -2.00
N SER A 95 19.59 -25.10 -2.97
CA SER A 95 18.75 -23.92 -2.81
C SER A 95 17.26 -24.26 -2.91
N THR A 96 16.49 -23.83 -1.92
CA THR A 96 15.02 -23.91 -1.96
C THR A 96 14.44 -22.87 -2.93
N THR A 97 13.22 -23.10 -3.42
CA THR A 97 12.49 -22.13 -4.26
C THR A 97 12.41 -20.75 -3.61
N ALA A 98 12.10 -20.70 -2.31
CA ALA A 98 11.97 -19.46 -1.56
C ALA A 98 13.32 -18.73 -1.42
N ALA A 99 14.41 -19.46 -1.18
CA ALA A 99 15.75 -18.89 -1.05
C ALA A 99 16.25 -18.31 -2.39
N ALA A 100 16.07 -19.05 -3.49
CA ALA A 100 16.38 -18.57 -4.83
C ALA A 100 15.55 -17.33 -5.19
N TYR A 101 14.23 -17.39 -4.98
CA TYR A 101 13.33 -16.26 -5.26
C TYR A 101 13.66 -15.02 -4.45
N ARG A 102 13.95 -15.17 -3.14
CA ARG A 102 14.33 -14.06 -2.27
C ARG A 102 15.62 -13.38 -2.73
N THR A 103 16.51 -14.09 -3.41
CA THR A 103 17.78 -13.53 -3.91
C THR A 103 17.57 -12.46 -4.99
N ILE A 104 16.46 -12.52 -5.74
CA ILE A 104 16.05 -11.48 -6.70
C ILE A 104 16.00 -10.09 -6.04
N PHE A 105 15.53 -10.02 -4.80
CA PHE A 105 15.31 -8.76 -4.08
C PHE A 105 16.41 -8.48 -3.07
N ARG A 106 16.99 -9.52 -2.45
CA ARG A 106 18.10 -9.38 -1.50
C ARG A 106 19.32 -8.75 -2.17
N LEU A 107 19.68 -9.19 -3.36
CA LEU A 107 20.87 -8.71 -4.07
C LEU A 107 20.85 -7.19 -4.33
N PRO A 108 19.80 -6.62 -4.96
CA PRO A 108 19.71 -5.17 -5.13
C PRO A 108 19.59 -4.43 -3.80
N HIS A 109 18.88 -4.98 -2.80
CA HIS A 109 18.75 -4.36 -1.48
C HIS A 109 20.10 -4.21 -0.77
N GLU A 110 20.93 -5.26 -0.74
CA GLU A 110 22.27 -5.24 -0.14
C GLU A 110 23.21 -4.25 -0.86
N ILE A 111 23.12 -4.18 -2.19
CA ILE A 111 24.01 -3.33 -2.99
C ILE A 111 23.58 -1.86 -2.94
N LEU A 112 22.32 -1.56 -3.23
CA LEU A 112 21.79 -0.19 -3.21
C LEU A 112 21.78 0.39 -1.79
N GLY A 113 21.59 -0.46 -0.78
CA GLY A 113 21.59 -0.12 0.63
C GLY A 113 20.19 -0.14 1.27
N PRO A 114 20.11 -0.05 2.61
CA PRO A 114 18.86 -0.22 3.36
C PRO A 114 17.79 0.86 3.07
N GLU A 115 18.21 2.04 2.63
CA GLU A 115 17.31 3.14 2.23
C GLU A 115 16.72 2.96 0.82
N SER A 116 17.08 1.88 0.12
CA SER A 116 16.60 1.64 -1.24
C SER A 116 15.16 1.17 -1.28
N TYR A 117 14.40 1.71 -2.23
CA TYR A 117 13.03 1.30 -2.48
C TYR A 117 13.00 0.09 -3.41
N VAL A 118 13.23 -1.10 -2.87
CA VAL A 118 13.07 -2.36 -3.62
C VAL A 118 11.61 -2.78 -3.57
N HIS A 119 11.01 -2.98 -4.73
CA HIS A 119 9.59 -3.30 -4.87
C HIS A 119 9.37 -4.63 -5.61
N GLU A 120 8.64 -5.54 -4.97
CA GLU A 120 8.14 -6.78 -5.57
C GLU A 120 6.80 -6.50 -6.27
N ARG A 121 6.74 -6.68 -7.61
CA ARG A 121 5.45 -6.60 -8.30
C ARG A 121 4.59 -7.78 -7.90
N ASN A 122 4.79 -8.99 -8.43
CA ASN A 122 3.79 -10.01 -8.15
C ASN A 122 4.24 -11.46 -8.32
N MET A 123 3.81 -12.29 -7.37
CA MET A 123 3.62 -13.74 -7.54
C MET A 123 2.15 -14.12 -7.69
N GLU A 124 1.22 -13.30 -7.18
CA GLU A 124 -0.24 -13.37 -7.36
C GLU A 124 -0.93 -12.16 -6.69
N ARG A 125 -0.80 -12.01 -5.36
CA ARG A 125 -1.34 -10.88 -4.55
C ARG A 125 -0.45 -10.56 -3.32
N GLY A 126 0.86 -10.58 -3.55
CA GLY A 126 1.92 -10.45 -2.54
C GLY A 126 2.24 -11.75 -1.82
N THR A 127 3.51 -11.93 -1.43
CA THR A 127 3.99 -13.09 -0.64
C THR A 127 4.73 -12.61 0.60
N ASP A 128 4.78 -13.43 1.65
CA ASP A 128 5.61 -13.10 2.82
C ASP A 128 7.10 -13.47 2.63
N VAL A 129 7.45 -14.10 1.50
CA VAL A 129 8.78 -14.68 1.25
C VAL A 129 9.88 -13.61 1.19
N THR A 130 9.56 -12.39 0.77
CA THR A 130 10.52 -11.30 0.54
C THR A 130 10.49 -10.26 1.65
N LEU A 131 9.69 -10.45 2.71
CA LEU A 131 9.65 -9.53 3.86
C LEU A 131 11.06 -9.31 4.43
N GLY A 132 11.41 -8.06 4.72
CA GLY A 132 12.74 -7.66 5.20
C GLY A 132 13.79 -7.44 4.10
N VAL A 133 13.50 -7.68 2.82
CA VAL A 133 14.36 -7.25 1.69
C VAL A 133 13.63 -6.39 0.65
N VAL A 134 12.32 -6.17 0.82
CA VAL A 134 11.53 -5.25 -0.01
C VAL A 134 10.89 -4.17 0.84
N ALA A 135 10.83 -2.96 0.30
CA ALA A 135 10.14 -1.81 0.90
C ALA A 135 8.64 -1.79 0.54
N SER A 136 8.26 -2.47 -0.55
CA SER A 136 6.90 -2.45 -1.07
C SER A 136 6.57 -3.72 -1.88
N MET A 137 5.31 -4.13 -1.86
CA MET A 137 4.80 -5.34 -2.53
C MET A 137 3.46 -5.06 -3.20
N ARG A 138 3.25 -5.50 -4.46
CA ARG A 138 1.90 -5.40 -5.00
C ARG A 138 0.93 -6.37 -4.36
N THR A 139 -0.29 -5.91 -4.23
CA THR A 139 -1.43 -6.68 -3.73
C THR A 139 -2.48 -6.95 -4.81
N GLU A 140 -2.31 -6.39 -6.01
CA GLU A 140 -3.23 -6.51 -7.14
C GLU A 140 -2.48 -6.72 -8.47
N ASN A 141 -3.20 -7.29 -9.45
CA ASN A 141 -2.83 -7.24 -10.86
C ASN A 141 -2.88 -5.80 -11.39
N ASP A 142 -2.65 -5.60 -12.68
CA ASP A 142 -2.69 -4.26 -13.25
C ASP A 142 -4.09 -3.66 -13.15
N THR A 143 -4.17 -2.51 -12.47
CA THR A 143 -5.43 -1.84 -12.20
C THR A 143 -5.21 -0.39 -11.80
N ASP A 144 -6.07 0.49 -12.29
CA ASP A 144 -6.20 1.86 -11.79
C ASP A 144 -7.30 2.00 -10.73
N SER A 145 -8.01 0.91 -10.43
CA SER A 145 -9.13 0.89 -9.51
C SER A 145 -8.68 0.76 -8.05
N MET A 146 -9.49 1.31 -7.15
CA MET A 146 -9.37 1.14 -5.70
C MET A 146 -10.77 0.87 -5.15
N ASP A 147 -11.21 -0.37 -5.29
CA ASP A 147 -12.55 -0.82 -4.89
C ASP A 147 -12.58 -1.41 -3.47
N GLY A 148 -13.77 -1.81 -3.03
CA GLY A 148 -13.93 -2.39 -1.69
C GLY A 148 -13.09 -3.64 -1.47
N VAL A 149 -12.87 -4.46 -2.49
CA VAL A 149 -12.05 -5.68 -2.40
C VAL A 149 -10.58 -5.33 -2.21
N THR A 150 -10.06 -4.38 -3.00
CA THR A 150 -8.68 -3.89 -2.91
C THR A 150 -8.39 -3.26 -1.55
N VAL A 151 -9.30 -2.37 -1.11
CA VAL A 151 -9.24 -1.73 0.20
C VAL A 151 -9.22 -2.77 1.32
N THR A 152 -10.11 -3.76 1.25
CA THR A 152 -10.23 -4.81 2.26
C THR A 152 -9.01 -5.71 2.31
N ARG A 153 -8.46 -6.10 1.14
CA ARG A 153 -7.27 -6.95 1.07
C ARG A 153 -6.08 -6.30 1.80
N CYS A 154 -5.87 -5.01 1.60
CA CYS A 154 -4.83 -4.25 2.28
C CYS A 154 -5.20 -4.02 3.76
N GLY A 155 -6.44 -3.63 4.03
CA GLY A 155 -6.96 -3.34 5.36
C GLY A 155 -6.85 -4.51 6.34
N LEU A 156 -7.18 -5.72 5.92
CA LEU A 156 -7.05 -6.92 6.77
C LEU A 156 -5.59 -7.31 7.06
N ARG A 157 -4.62 -6.71 6.36
CA ARG A 157 -3.18 -6.90 6.57
C ARG A 157 -2.51 -5.67 7.19
N TRP A 158 -3.29 -4.80 7.86
CA TRP A 158 -2.84 -3.54 8.46
C TRP A 158 -1.59 -3.68 9.36
N TYR A 159 -1.47 -4.79 10.09
CA TYR A 159 -0.37 -5.06 11.01
C TYR A 159 0.99 -5.25 10.31
N LYS A 160 1.00 -5.52 9.01
CA LYS A 160 2.21 -5.58 8.18
C LYS A 160 2.51 -4.24 7.49
N ASN A 161 1.45 -3.52 7.11
CA ASN A 161 1.57 -2.27 6.36
C ASN A 161 2.35 -1.21 7.16
N ARG A 162 3.36 -0.59 6.53
CA ARG A 162 4.33 0.37 7.12
C ARG A 162 5.22 -0.17 8.24
N VAL A 163 4.99 -1.40 8.70
CA VAL A 163 5.79 -2.05 9.73
C VAL A 163 6.84 -2.95 9.09
N LEU A 164 6.39 -3.82 8.19
CA LEU A 164 7.23 -4.79 7.49
C LEU A 164 7.38 -4.44 6.02
N VAL A 165 6.34 -3.86 5.42
CA VAL A 165 6.27 -3.54 4.00
C VAL A 165 5.16 -2.51 3.73
N ASN A 166 5.25 -1.76 2.64
CA ASN A 166 4.11 -1.00 2.13
C ASN A 166 3.37 -1.80 1.05
N PHE A 167 2.06 -1.68 0.98
CA PHE A 167 1.28 -2.31 -0.08
C PHE A 167 1.21 -1.43 -1.31
N ASP A 168 1.34 -2.03 -2.49
CA ASP A 168 1.14 -1.38 -3.77
C ASP A 168 -0.12 -1.93 -4.44
N THR A 169 -1.15 -1.09 -4.52
CA THR A 169 -2.40 -1.41 -5.19
C THR A 169 -2.36 -1.12 -6.69
N ASP A 170 -1.17 -0.93 -7.24
CA ASP A 170 -0.91 -0.38 -8.57
C ASP A 170 -1.28 1.10 -8.69
N SER A 171 -0.93 1.70 -9.83
CA SER A 171 -1.17 3.09 -10.15
C SER A 171 -2.65 3.50 -9.99
N LYS A 172 -2.91 4.78 -9.76
CA LYS A 172 -4.26 5.34 -9.66
C LYS A 172 -4.43 6.44 -10.69
N ASN A 173 -5.43 6.28 -11.54
CA ASN A 173 -5.82 7.25 -12.55
C ASN A 173 -6.90 8.16 -11.96
N LEU A 174 -6.49 9.31 -11.41
CA LEU A 174 -7.44 10.21 -10.77
C LEU A 174 -8.30 10.96 -11.79
N LEU A 175 -7.83 11.10 -13.03
CA LEU A 175 -8.55 11.80 -14.10
C LEU A 175 -9.90 11.13 -14.41
N GLU A 176 -9.94 9.79 -14.43
CA GLU A 176 -11.17 9.00 -14.66
C GLU A 176 -12.20 9.16 -13.54
N LEU A 177 -11.79 9.72 -12.39
CA LEU A 177 -12.64 9.89 -11.22
C LEU A 177 -13.11 11.33 -11.03
N GLU A 178 -12.56 12.31 -11.77
CA GLU A 178 -12.80 13.75 -11.51
C GLU A 178 -14.25 14.18 -11.68
N ALA A 179 -15.06 13.43 -12.44
CA ALA A 179 -16.49 13.66 -12.55
C ALA A 179 -17.22 13.54 -11.19
N ASN A 180 -16.63 12.86 -10.21
CA ASN A 180 -17.14 12.79 -8.84
C ASN A 180 -16.00 12.96 -7.82
N ARG A 181 -15.96 14.12 -7.18
CA ARG A 181 -14.94 14.46 -6.17
C ARG A 181 -14.92 13.50 -4.97
N ASP A 182 -16.05 12.86 -4.61
CA ASP A 182 -16.05 11.84 -3.56
C ASP A 182 -15.24 10.62 -3.96
N HIS A 183 -15.26 10.21 -5.24
CA HIS A 183 -14.46 9.09 -5.72
C HIS A 183 -12.97 9.42 -5.66
N VAL A 184 -12.57 10.62 -6.07
CA VAL A 184 -11.18 11.10 -5.95
C VAL A 184 -10.73 11.06 -4.50
N ARG A 185 -11.49 11.70 -3.60
CA ARG A 185 -11.17 11.76 -2.16
C ARG A 185 -11.14 10.38 -1.51
N SER A 186 -11.99 9.45 -1.94
CA SER A 186 -11.97 8.07 -1.47
C SER A 186 -10.72 7.32 -1.87
N VAL A 187 -10.27 7.43 -3.12
CA VAL A 187 -9.00 6.81 -3.55
C VAL A 187 -7.83 7.39 -2.77
N LEU A 188 -7.77 8.71 -2.64
CA LEU A 188 -6.72 9.40 -1.89
C LEU A 188 -6.71 9.00 -0.41
N THR A 189 -7.88 8.98 0.23
CA THR A 189 -8.05 8.61 1.64
C THR A 189 -7.69 7.15 1.87
N MET A 190 -8.25 6.23 1.08
CA MET A 190 -8.05 4.80 1.32
C MET A 190 -6.65 4.34 0.93
N SER A 191 -6.00 4.96 -0.06
CA SER A 191 -4.56 4.73 -0.29
C SER A 191 -3.74 5.14 0.94
N TYR A 192 -4.06 6.30 1.53
CA TYR A 192 -3.41 6.71 2.77
C TYR A 192 -3.69 5.72 3.91
N VAL A 193 -4.92 5.28 4.09
CA VAL A 193 -5.30 4.44 5.22
C VAL A 193 -4.71 3.04 5.11
N THR A 194 -4.74 2.40 3.93
CA THR A 194 -4.49 0.95 3.83
C THR A 194 -3.20 0.53 3.13
N THR A 195 -2.49 1.41 2.40
CA THR A 195 -1.39 0.95 1.53
C THR A 195 0.01 1.48 1.88
N GLY A 196 0.14 2.65 2.51
CA GLY A 196 1.47 3.22 2.75
C GLY A 196 2.06 4.00 1.58
N ARG A 197 1.41 3.99 0.41
CA ARG A 197 1.86 4.73 -0.77
C ARG A 197 0.71 5.08 -1.71
N LEU A 198 0.94 6.07 -2.56
CA LEU A 198 0.12 6.34 -3.73
C LEU A 198 1.03 6.34 -4.96
N LEU A 199 0.73 5.48 -5.93
CA LEU A 199 1.34 5.53 -7.26
C LEU A 199 0.35 6.23 -8.19
N LEU A 200 0.77 7.33 -8.82
CA LEU A 200 -0.09 8.08 -9.74
C LEU A 200 0.17 7.64 -11.18
N ALA A 201 -0.91 7.41 -11.93
CA ALA A 201 -0.83 7.14 -13.36
C ALA A 201 -0.72 8.44 -14.20
N ASN A 202 -1.04 9.58 -13.60
CA ASN A 202 -1.13 10.88 -14.28
C ASN A 202 -0.08 11.87 -13.76
N SER A 203 0.31 12.82 -14.62
CA SER A 203 1.16 13.95 -14.25
C SER A 203 0.38 15.03 -13.49
N PHE A 204 1.05 15.75 -12.59
CA PHE A 204 0.44 16.86 -11.84
C PHE A 204 -0.16 17.96 -12.74
N SER A 205 0.40 18.17 -13.93
CA SER A 205 -0.08 19.17 -14.88
C SER A 205 -1.44 18.84 -15.50
N GLN A 206 -1.90 17.58 -15.36
CA GLN A 206 -3.17 17.13 -15.92
C GLN A 206 -4.35 17.30 -14.96
N PHE A 207 -4.07 17.48 -13.66
CA PHE A 207 -5.13 17.56 -12.66
C PHE A 207 -5.86 18.90 -12.69
N SER A 208 -7.17 18.85 -12.47
CA SER A 208 -7.94 20.05 -12.14
C SER A 208 -7.39 20.70 -10.86
N LYS A 209 -7.70 21.98 -10.64
CA LYS A 209 -7.31 22.68 -9.40
C LYS A 209 -7.85 21.98 -8.15
N ASP A 210 -9.07 21.43 -8.23
CA ASP A 210 -9.71 20.72 -7.13
C ASP A 210 -9.06 19.37 -6.84
N THR A 211 -8.76 18.57 -7.86
CA THR A 211 -8.04 17.29 -7.70
C THR A 211 -6.64 17.52 -7.16
N PHE A 212 -5.92 18.51 -7.69
CA PHE A 212 -4.60 18.87 -7.20
C PHE A 212 -4.66 19.33 -5.74
N TYR A 213 -5.64 20.17 -5.39
CA TYR A 213 -5.86 20.60 -4.01
C TYR A 213 -6.09 19.41 -3.08
N ASP A 214 -7.03 18.51 -3.42
CA ASP A 214 -7.35 17.32 -2.63
C ASP A 214 -6.12 16.39 -2.50
N LEU A 215 -5.35 16.21 -3.58
CA LEU A 215 -4.10 15.46 -3.56
C LEU A 215 -3.12 16.04 -2.54
N THR A 216 -2.92 17.37 -2.53
CA THR A 216 -2.00 18.03 -1.58
C THR A 216 -2.38 17.81 -0.12
N ARG A 217 -3.65 17.54 0.19
CA ARG A 217 -4.11 17.28 1.56
C ARG A 217 -3.68 15.92 2.09
N THR A 218 -3.21 15.02 1.23
CA THR A 218 -2.81 13.65 1.63
C THR A 218 -1.29 13.45 1.72
N PHE A 219 -0.51 14.49 1.42
CA PHE A 219 0.95 14.43 1.48
C PHE A 219 1.53 15.39 2.54
N PRO A 220 2.59 14.97 3.24
CA PRO A 220 3.30 13.70 3.08
C PRO A 220 2.58 12.49 3.70
N TYR A 221 2.81 11.29 3.16
CA TYR A 221 2.45 10.06 3.85
C TYR A 221 3.31 9.93 5.11
N HIS A 222 2.72 9.57 6.25
CA HIS A 222 3.49 9.42 7.49
C HIS A 222 4.43 8.21 7.41
N THR A 223 5.58 8.32 8.07
CA THR A 223 6.61 7.26 8.11
C THR A 223 6.56 6.41 9.37
N THR A 224 5.63 6.71 10.29
CA THR A 224 5.43 5.91 11.50
C THR A 224 5.07 4.48 11.14
N ALA A 225 5.75 3.52 11.79
CA ALA A 225 5.53 2.07 11.65
C ALA A 225 4.22 1.63 12.33
N LYS A 226 3.10 2.13 11.80
CA LYS A 226 1.74 1.87 12.26
C LYS A 226 0.80 2.12 11.10
N SER A 227 -0.29 1.37 11.00
CA SER A 227 -1.36 1.62 10.04
C SER A 227 -2.72 1.61 10.75
N ALA A 228 -3.74 2.12 10.08
CA ALA A 228 -5.10 2.10 10.63
C ALA A 228 -5.62 0.66 10.70
N ARG A 229 -6.16 0.27 11.85
CA ARG A 229 -6.79 -1.03 12.04
C ARG A 229 -8.21 -1.01 11.47
N PRO A 230 -8.65 -2.01 10.69
CA PRO A 230 -10.06 -2.20 10.36
C PRO A 230 -10.81 -2.59 11.64
N VAL A 231 -11.62 -1.68 12.16
CA VAL A 231 -12.26 -1.82 13.47
C VAL A 231 -13.33 -2.90 13.41
N ASP A 232 -14.11 -2.90 12.34
CA ASP A 232 -15.25 -3.79 12.11
C ASP A 232 -14.89 -5.10 11.39
N ALA A 233 -13.59 -5.46 11.34
CA ALA A 233 -13.10 -6.59 10.54
C ALA A 233 -13.68 -7.96 10.89
N PHE A 234 -14.12 -8.14 12.14
CA PHE A 234 -14.65 -9.43 12.64
C PHE A 234 -16.17 -9.43 12.80
N VAL A 235 -16.83 -8.32 12.49
CA VAL A 235 -18.28 -8.13 12.66
C VAL A 235 -18.97 -7.61 11.39
N SER A 236 -18.22 -7.50 10.29
CA SER A 236 -18.70 -7.10 8.97
C SER A 236 -18.04 -7.97 7.89
N ASP A 237 -18.79 -8.31 6.84
CA ASP A 237 -18.24 -9.02 5.67
C ASP A 237 -17.12 -8.23 4.99
N MET A 238 -17.22 -6.90 5.03
CA MET A 238 -16.24 -5.99 4.47
C MET A 238 -16.01 -4.81 5.42
N PRO A 239 -14.77 -4.57 5.89
CA PRO A 239 -14.51 -3.49 6.82
C PRO A 239 -14.77 -2.12 6.20
N MET A 240 -15.61 -1.32 6.85
CA MET A 240 -15.99 0.02 6.43
C MET A 240 -15.54 1.08 7.44
N VAL A 241 -14.98 0.67 8.59
CA VAL A 241 -14.45 1.58 9.61
C VAL A 241 -13.01 1.24 9.93
N TYR A 242 -12.12 2.23 9.86
CA TYR A 242 -10.71 2.07 10.18
C TYR A 242 -10.31 3.07 11.25
N ASP A 243 -9.47 2.66 12.19
CA ASP A 243 -8.97 3.52 13.27
C ASP A 243 -7.45 3.59 13.27
N TYR A 244 -6.94 4.81 13.17
CA TYR A 244 -5.56 5.13 13.49
C TYR A 244 -5.52 5.90 14.81
N GLU A 245 -5.19 5.19 15.88
CA GLU A 245 -4.91 5.82 17.17
C GLU A 245 -3.62 6.65 17.07
N VAL A 246 -3.73 7.98 17.14
CA VAL A 246 -2.57 8.88 17.22
C VAL A 246 -2.01 8.87 18.64
N THR A 247 -2.90 8.94 19.63
CA THR A 247 -2.66 8.71 21.06
C THR A 247 -3.93 8.09 21.66
N PRO A 248 -3.90 7.55 22.89
CA PRO A 248 -5.12 7.03 23.55
C PRO A 248 -6.28 8.05 23.70
N LYS A 249 -6.02 9.35 23.49
CA LYS A 249 -7.01 10.44 23.56
C LYS A 249 -7.28 11.11 22.22
N TRP A 250 -6.68 10.61 21.13
CA TRP A 250 -6.81 11.20 19.80
C TRP A 250 -6.68 10.14 18.72
N HIS A 251 -7.77 9.95 17.98
CA HIS A 251 -7.91 8.95 16.93
C HIS A 251 -8.25 9.62 15.60
N GLN A 252 -7.83 9.00 14.50
CA GLN A 252 -8.26 9.32 13.14
C GLN A 252 -9.10 8.15 12.65
N VAL A 253 -10.42 8.35 12.63
CA VAL A 253 -11.40 7.32 12.32
C VAL A 253 -11.91 7.52 10.90
N THR A 254 -11.65 6.56 10.04
CA THR A 254 -12.13 6.58 8.65
C THR A 254 -13.41 5.78 8.51
N PHE A 255 -14.42 6.38 7.87
CA PHE A 255 -15.60 5.68 7.38
C PHE A 255 -15.51 5.57 5.86
N TYR A 256 -15.80 4.41 5.30
CA TYR A 256 -15.66 4.14 3.87
C TYR A 256 -16.91 3.47 3.30
N ASN A 257 -17.52 4.10 2.29
CA ASN A 257 -18.56 3.48 1.49
C ASN A 257 -17.97 2.93 0.17
N PRO A 258 -17.86 1.61 0.01
CA PRO A 258 -17.37 0.96 -1.20
C PRO A 258 -18.37 1.00 -2.36
N ASP A 259 -19.66 1.23 -2.08
CA ASP A 259 -20.72 1.23 -3.09
C ASP A 259 -20.76 2.61 -3.77
N LYS A 260 -20.36 2.65 -5.05
CA LYS A 260 -20.34 3.86 -5.88
C LYS A 260 -21.72 4.29 -6.41
N LYS A 261 -22.78 3.53 -6.13
CA LYS A 261 -24.15 3.81 -6.60
C LYS A 261 -25.09 4.20 -5.47
N ASN A 262 -24.97 3.56 -4.30
CA ASN A 262 -25.92 3.75 -3.21
C ASN A 262 -25.27 4.37 -1.96
N PRO A 263 -25.98 5.26 -1.25
CA PRO A 263 -25.55 5.72 0.07
C PRO A 263 -25.62 4.57 1.08
N LYS A 264 -24.77 4.62 2.11
CA LYS A 264 -24.79 3.66 3.23
C LYS A 264 -24.83 4.36 4.57
N LEU A 265 -25.59 3.79 5.52
CA LEU A 265 -25.50 4.14 6.93
C LEU A 265 -24.48 3.20 7.58
N ILE A 266 -23.36 3.75 8.05
CA ILE A 266 -22.28 2.99 8.69
C ILE A 266 -22.15 3.53 10.12
N GLY A 267 -21.89 2.66 11.09
CA GLY A 267 -21.68 3.10 12.47
C GLY A 267 -20.79 2.20 13.28
N ILE A 268 -20.23 2.77 14.34
CA ILE A 268 -19.27 2.13 15.23
C ILE A 268 -19.54 2.54 16.67
N HIS A 269 -19.32 1.64 17.63
CA HIS A 269 -19.33 2.02 19.04
C HIS A 269 -18.01 2.71 19.40
N LEU A 270 -18.09 3.86 20.08
CA LEU A 270 -16.89 4.59 20.51
C LEU A 270 -16.15 3.81 21.61
N SER A 271 -16.87 3.23 22.57
CA SER A 271 -16.32 2.37 23.63
C SER A 271 -16.73 0.90 23.44
N GLY A 272 -16.07 0.00 24.17
CA GLY A 272 -16.29 -1.44 24.09
C GLY A 272 -15.03 -2.22 23.68
N ALA A 273 -15.13 -3.55 23.64
CA ALA A 273 -14.00 -4.37 23.24
C ALA A 273 -13.74 -4.24 21.74
N GLN A 274 -12.49 -4.01 21.36
CA GLN A 274 -12.14 -3.81 19.94
C GLN A 274 -12.36 -5.06 19.07
N VAL A 275 -12.40 -6.25 19.68
CA VAL A 275 -12.73 -7.50 18.98
C VAL A 275 -14.20 -7.53 18.51
N ASP A 276 -15.08 -6.80 19.21
CA ASP A 276 -16.51 -6.70 18.90
C ASP A 276 -16.83 -5.54 17.94
N GLY A 277 -15.81 -4.92 17.33
CA GLY A 277 -16.02 -3.79 16.42
C GLY A 277 -16.30 -2.46 17.14
N ALA A 278 -15.53 -2.15 18.19
CA ALA A 278 -15.54 -0.86 18.87
C ALA A 278 -14.17 -0.17 18.80
N LEU A 279 -14.13 1.16 18.96
CA LEU A 279 -12.86 1.91 18.99
C LEU A 279 -12.05 1.67 20.27
N GLY A 280 -12.72 1.27 21.37
CA GLY A 280 -12.07 1.05 22.67
C GLY A 280 -11.80 2.33 23.45
N LEU A 281 -12.55 3.41 23.17
CA LEU A 281 -12.48 4.65 23.91
C LEU A 281 -13.11 4.50 25.31
N ASP A 282 -12.78 5.44 26.20
CA ASP A 282 -13.33 5.50 27.56
C ASP A 282 -14.83 5.87 27.49
N PRO A 283 -15.74 5.05 28.04
CA PRO A 283 -17.17 5.30 27.98
C PRO A 283 -17.62 6.55 28.75
N ASP A 284 -16.87 6.97 29.77
CA ASP A 284 -17.20 8.08 30.67
C ASP A 284 -16.61 9.42 30.20
N GLN A 285 -15.75 9.37 29.18
CA GLN A 285 -15.13 10.54 28.58
C GLN A 285 -15.98 11.08 27.41
N ALA A 286 -15.98 12.41 27.24
CA ALA A 286 -16.55 13.04 26.05
C ALA A 286 -15.48 13.32 24.99
N TYR A 287 -15.89 13.30 23.72
CA TYR A 287 -15.03 13.47 22.56
C TYR A 287 -15.58 14.52 21.58
N PHE A 288 -14.68 15.35 21.03
CA PHE A 288 -14.96 16.21 19.89
C PHE A 288 -14.67 15.49 18.58
N LEU A 289 -15.63 15.57 17.65
CA LEU A 289 -15.56 14.90 16.35
C LEU A 289 -15.55 15.94 15.22
N TYR A 290 -14.59 15.82 14.31
CA TYR A 290 -14.45 16.72 13.16
C TYR A 290 -14.21 15.94 11.88
N ASP A 291 -15.02 16.18 10.85
CA ASP A 291 -14.90 15.60 9.51
C ASP A 291 -14.05 16.49 8.61
N PHE A 292 -12.91 15.97 8.18
CA PHE A 292 -11.92 16.68 7.38
C PHE A 292 -12.47 17.10 6.01
N TRP A 293 -13.00 16.16 5.22
CA TRP A 293 -13.36 16.42 3.82
C TRP A 293 -14.61 17.28 3.68
N ASN A 294 -15.55 17.11 4.61
CA ASN A 294 -16.79 17.89 4.63
C ASN A 294 -16.64 19.20 5.45
N ASN A 295 -15.44 19.49 5.97
CA ASN A 295 -15.14 20.68 6.77
C ASN A 295 -16.19 20.93 7.87
N ARG A 296 -16.50 19.88 8.63
CA ARG A 296 -17.68 19.86 9.50
C ARG A 296 -17.33 19.39 10.91
N PHE A 297 -17.63 20.24 11.89
CA PHE A 297 -17.72 19.81 13.28
C PHE A 297 -18.98 18.96 13.46
N ILE A 298 -18.79 17.65 13.72
CA ILE A 298 -19.88 16.70 13.95
C ILE A 298 -20.51 16.94 15.33
N GLY A 299 -19.72 17.42 16.28
CA GLY A 299 -20.16 17.78 17.62
C GLY A 299 -19.37 17.09 18.73
N LYS A 300 -19.81 17.32 19.97
CA LYS A 300 -19.37 16.60 21.17
C LYS A 300 -20.21 15.32 21.33
N LYS A 301 -19.58 14.17 21.56
CA LYS A 301 -20.23 12.87 21.80
C LYS A 301 -19.68 12.23 23.07
N GLN A 302 -20.51 11.50 23.80
CA GLN A 302 -20.07 10.71 24.95
C GLN A 302 -19.43 9.41 24.47
N GLY A 303 -18.44 8.89 25.18
CA GLY A 303 -17.70 7.68 24.80
C GLY A 303 -18.56 6.42 24.77
N ASN A 304 -19.67 6.38 25.51
CA ASN A 304 -20.66 5.30 25.44
C ASN A 304 -21.61 5.37 24.22
N THR A 305 -21.44 6.36 23.34
CA THR A 305 -22.32 6.56 22.17
C THR A 305 -21.89 5.68 20.99
N ARG A 306 -22.88 5.27 20.18
CA ARG A 306 -22.65 4.75 18.83
C ARG A 306 -22.59 5.91 17.83
N LEU A 307 -21.47 6.04 17.12
CA LEU A 307 -21.32 7.04 16.07
C LEU A 307 -21.88 6.50 14.76
N GLU A 308 -22.88 7.17 14.20
CA GLU A 308 -23.49 6.83 12.92
C GLU A 308 -23.23 7.91 11.87
N GLN A 309 -22.87 7.49 10.66
CA GLN A 309 -22.60 8.36 9.53
C GLN A 309 -23.32 7.83 8.28
N LYS A 310 -24.16 8.67 7.67
CA LYS A 310 -24.72 8.41 6.34
C LYS A 310 -23.73 8.91 5.29
N LEU A 311 -23.09 7.98 4.59
CA LEU A 311 -22.11 8.25 3.54
C LEU A 311 -22.77 8.28 2.16
N ARG A 312 -22.30 9.19 1.30
CA ARG A 312 -22.68 9.26 -0.12
C ARG A 312 -22.09 8.06 -0.89
N PRO A 313 -22.62 7.74 -2.09
CA PRO A 313 -22.04 6.70 -2.92
C PRO A 313 -20.54 6.94 -3.16
N GLY A 314 -19.72 5.95 -2.83
CA GLY A 314 -18.26 6.02 -3.02
C GLY A 314 -17.54 7.05 -2.16
N GLU A 315 -18.13 7.55 -1.05
CA GLU A 315 -17.51 8.50 -0.12
C GLU A 315 -16.57 7.80 0.87
N ALA A 316 -15.48 8.48 1.24
CA ALA A 316 -14.68 8.19 2.43
C ALA A 316 -14.60 9.46 3.28
N ARG A 317 -14.73 9.30 4.61
CA ARG A 317 -14.58 10.38 5.58
C ARG A 317 -13.40 10.10 6.48
N MET A 318 -12.64 11.12 6.80
CA MET A 318 -11.63 11.07 7.86
C MET A 318 -12.10 11.94 9.02
N ILE A 319 -12.38 11.31 10.16
CA ILE A 319 -12.93 11.97 11.33
C ILE A 319 -11.88 12.00 12.45
N SER A 320 -11.50 13.19 12.89
CA SER A 320 -10.67 13.35 14.08
C SER A 320 -11.57 13.17 15.30
N VAL A 321 -11.24 12.22 16.16
CA VAL A 321 -11.93 11.95 17.43
C VAL A 321 -10.97 12.28 18.56
N ARG A 322 -11.23 13.35 19.32
CA ARG A 322 -10.35 13.85 20.37
C ARG A 322 -11.07 13.95 21.70
N ALA A 323 -10.47 13.44 22.77
CA ALA A 323 -11.01 13.62 24.12
C ALA A 323 -11.15 15.14 24.42
N CYS A 324 -12.30 15.52 24.95
CA CYS A 324 -12.57 16.87 25.39
C CYS A 324 -11.67 17.23 26.57
N LEU A 325 -11.11 18.44 26.53
CA LEU A 325 -10.40 19.06 27.64
C LEU A 325 -11.26 20.20 28.21
N ASP A 326 -11.02 20.55 29.48
CA ASP A 326 -11.69 21.67 30.16
C ASP A 326 -11.08 23.04 29.80
N ARG A 327 -10.60 23.16 28.57
CA ARG A 327 -9.94 24.36 28.02
C ARG A 327 -10.06 24.36 26.49
N PRO A 328 -9.88 25.51 25.83
CA PRO A 328 -9.76 25.55 24.38
C PRO A 328 -8.68 24.59 23.88
N GLN A 329 -9.01 23.84 22.83
CA GLN A 329 -8.09 22.89 22.22
C GLN A 329 -8.28 22.90 20.70
N VAL A 330 -7.20 22.66 19.97
CA VAL A 330 -7.31 22.38 18.53
C VAL A 330 -7.95 21.01 18.37
N ILE A 331 -9.00 20.90 17.54
CA ILE A 331 -9.67 19.62 17.26
C ILE A 331 -9.38 19.08 15.86
N SER A 332 -9.00 19.97 14.93
CA SER A 332 -8.67 19.63 13.54
C SER A 332 -7.90 20.79 12.86
N THR A 333 -7.39 20.52 11.67
CA THR A 333 -6.72 21.43 10.73
C THR A 333 -7.13 21.05 9.30
N ASP A 334 -7.14 21.99 8.36
CA ASP A 334 -7.46 21.76 6.94
C ASP A 334 -6.22 21.49 6.06
N ARG A 335 -5.02 21.47 6.66
CA ARG A 335 -3.75 21.35 5.94
C ARG A 335 -3.46 19.92 5.47
N HIS A 336 -3.70 18.93 6.33
CA HIS A 336 -3.41 17.52 6.06
C HIS A 336 -4.53 16.62 6.57
N LEU A 337 -4.81 15.52 5.86
CA LEU A 337 -5.86 14.53 6.15
C LEU A 337 -5.83 14.00 7.58
N MET A 338 -4.63 13.90 8.16
CA MET A 338 -4.41 13.45 9.54
C MET A 338 -4.61 14.56 10.60
N GLN A 339 -5.19 15.70 10.22
CA GLN A 339 -5.76 16.72 11.10
C GLN A 339 -4.86 17.13 12.27
N GLY A 340 -3.62 17.51 11.95
CA GLY A 340 -2.63 17.95 12.92
C GLY A 340 -1.51 16.96 13.21
N TYR A 341 -1.65 15.69 12.84
CA TYR A 341 -0.68 14.65 13.22
C TYR A 341 0.73 14.93 12.70
N LEU A 342 0.83 15.45 11.48
CA LEU A 342 2.10 15.69 10.80
C LEU A 342 2.60 17.13 10.91
N ASP A 343 1.70 18.06 11.18
CA ASP A 343 1.93 19.49 11.04
C ASP A 343 1.81 20.26 12.36
N MET A 344 1.19 19.69 13.40
CA MET A 344 1.24 20.26 14.76
C MET A 344 2.36 19.61 15.59
N ARG A 345 3.46 20.34 15.77
CA ARG A 345 4.62 19.86 16.54
C ARG A 345 4.50 20.09 18.04
N ASN A 346 4.06 21.29 18.45
CA ASN A 346 3.92 21.66 19.85
C ASN A 346 2.68 22.54 20.02
N VAL A 347 1.68 22.02 20.74
CA VAL A 347 0.41 22.71 21.00
C VAL A 347 0.27 22.88 22.50
N THR A 348 0.49 24.11 22.97
CA THR A 348 0.35 24.49 24.37
C THR A 348 -0.76 25.53 24.51
N TRP A 349 -1.63 25.33 25.49
CA TRP A 349 -2.58 26.36 25.91
C TRP A 349 -1.93 27.22 27.00
N ASP A 350 -2.10 28.55 26.87
CA ASP A 350 -1.60 29.54 27.81
C ASP A 350 -2.79 30.37 28.34
N ASP A 351 -3.23 30.05 29.56
CA ASP A 351 -4.37 30.70 30.22
C ASP A 351 -4.19 32.22 30.39
N LYS A 352 -2.95 32.73 30.29
CA LYS A 352 -2.63 34.15 30.49
C LYS A 352 -2.74 34.98 29.21
N LYS A 353 -2.83 34.33 28.04
CA LYS A 353 -2.95 35.01 26.74
C LYS A 353 -4.41 35.09 26.32
N THR A 354 -5.09 36.17 26.69
CA THR A 354 -6.41 36.50 26.16
C THR A 354 -6.30 36.97 24.70
N TYR A 355 -6.82 36.19 23.75
CA TYR A 355 -7.04 36.65 22.39
C TYR A 355 -8.27 37.56 22.36
N SER A 356 -8.06 38.88 22.42
CA SER A 356 -9.11 39.84 22.08
C SER A 356 -9.30 39.83 20.55
N LYS A 357 -10.33 39.16 20.04
CA LYS A 357 -10.80 39.42 18.68
C LYS A 357 -11.35 40.85 18.65
N ARG A 358 -10.66 41.77 17.98
CA ARG A 358 -11.35 42.95 17.42
C ARG A 358 -12.20 42.42 16.27
N CYS A 359 -13.52 42.53 16.42
CA CYS A 359 -14.49 42.24 15.37
C CYS A 359 -14.31 43.14 14.16
#